data_AF-A0A1E3P4N2-F1
#
_entry.id   AF-A0A1E3P4N2-F1
#
_cell.length_a   1.000
_cell.length_b   1.000
_cell.length_c   1.000
_cell.angle_alpha   90.00
_cell.angle_beta   90.00
_cell.angle_gamma   90.00
#
_symmetry.space_group_name_H-M   'P 1'
#
loop_
_entity.id
_entity.type
_entity.pdbx_description
1 polymer ?
#
loop_
_entity_poly.entity_id
_entity_poly.type
_entity_poly.pdbx_seq_one_letter_code
_entity_poly.pdbx_strand_id
1 'polypeptide(L)'
;MSQTSSYTSDNARYEAYQFSDPFATASFVCCNKKLNKVCRPNCDHYPKVTSKEDVSFLFDANQAASIGFEPCEHCDPCNPNSQLDLPLIKITIESINYSIGFTNDANELKRRAFSVPSINTNNGHYDRQLTRNESEHIKLVELACRHIAAAAALSISKQSEESAQGGKKKRRGGVLGFKELASKSKLSPWHFHRVFKSVTGLTPKSYGDQCWKFIKDH
;
A
#
# COMPACT_ATOMS: atom_id res chain seq x y z
N MET A 1 -0.94 19.39 -13.62
CA MET A 1 -0.11 18.77 -14.66
C MET A 1 -0.13 17.26 -14.47
N SER A 2 -0.86 16.59 -15.37
CA SER A 2 -0.91 15.15 -15.69
C SER A 2 -0.60 14.13 -14.59
N GLN A 3 -1.60 13.82 -13.76
CA GLN A 3 -1.62 12.56 -13.02
C GLN A 3 -1.90 11.42 -14.00
N THR A 4 -0.87 10.73 -14.48
CA THR A 4 -1.04 9.44 -15.13
C THR A 4 -1.48 8.44 -14.05
N SER A 5 -2.79 8.34 -13.80
CA SER A 5 -3.33 7.34 -12.87
C SER A 5 -2.94 5.95 -13.37
N SER A 6 -2.24 5.15 -12.57
CA SER A 6 -1.86 3.77 -12.92
C SER A 6 -3.07 2.83 -13.07
N TYR A 7 -4.29 3.33 -12.85
CA TYR A 7 -5.54 2.58 -12.82
C TYR A 7 -6.46 2.92 -14.00
N THR A 8 -5.89 2.93 -15.21
CA THR A 8 -6.61 3.26 -16.47
C THR A 8 -7.56 2.16 -16.96
N SER A 9 -7.31 0.89 -16.59
CA SER A 9 -8.13 -0.26 -17.00
C SER A 9 -8.85 -0.89 -15.80
N ASP A 10 -9.99 -1.52 -16.06
CA ASP A 10 -10.73 -2.27 -15.04
C ASP A 10 -9.92 -3.43 -14.46
N ASN A 11 -9.01 -4.02 -15.24
CA ASN A 11 -8.10 -5.04 -14.70
C ASN A 11 -7.12 -4.46 -13.67
N ALA A 12 -6.54 -3.27 -13.94
CA ALA A 12 -5.68 -2.58 -12.99
C ALA A 12 -6.44 -2.13 -11.73
N ARG A 13 -7.68 -1.64 -11.90
CA ARG A 13 -8.56 -1.29 -10.77
C ARG A 13 -8.93 -2.51 -9.93
N TYR A 14 -9.26 -3.62 -10.59
CA TYR A 14 -9.56 -4.88 -9.93
C TYR A 14 -8.37 -5.41 -9.14
N GLU A 15 -7.17 -5.36 -9.70
CA GLU A 15 -5.95 -5.74 -8.99
C GLU A 15 -5.73 -4.84 -7.76
N ALA A 16 -5.77 -3.53 -7.93
CA ALA A 16 -5.61 -2.57 -6.84
C ALA A 16 -6.67 -2.76 -5.73
N TYR A 17 -7.93 -3.02 -6.11
CA TYR A 17 -9.02 -3.36 -5.20
C TYR A 17 -8.73 -4.64 -4.41
N GLN A 18 -8.24 -5.70 -5.08
CA GLN A 18 -7.91 -6.98 -4.44
C GLN A 18 -6.70 -6.93 -3.52
N PHE A 19 -5.86 -5.91 -3.67
CA PHE A 19 -4.68 -5.66 -2.84
C PHE A 19 -4.91 -4.52 -1.83
N SER A 20 -6.13 -3.98 -1.77
CA SER A 20 -6.52 -2.85 -0.93
C SER A 20 -5.58 -1.64 -1.08
N ASP A 21 -5.06 -1.37 -2.28
CA ASP A 21 -4.02 -0.37 -2.51
C ASP A 21 -4.45 1.03 -1.99
N PRO A 22 -3.73 1.60 -1.01
CA PRO A 22 -4.08 2.92 -0.47
C PRO A 22 -4.07 4.03 -1.52
N PHE A 23 -3.23 3.92 -2.56
CA PHE A 23 -3.11 4.96 -3.59
C PHE A 23 -4.29 4.97 -4.56
N ALA A 24 -5.00 3.84 -4.69
CA ALA A 24 -6.19 3.74 -5.52
C ALA A 24 -7.37 4.57 -4.97
N THR A 25 -7.34 4.93 -3.69
CA THR A 25 -8.43 5.67 -3.02
C THR A 25 -8.71 7.05 -3.61
N ALA A 26 -7.72 7.68 -4.23
CA ALA A 26 -7.89 8.96 -4.92
C ALA A 26 -8.29 8.81 -6.39
N SER A 27 -8.33 7.57 -6.93
CA SER A 27 -8.53 7.33 -8.36
C SER A 27 -9.91 6.76 -8.69
N PHE A 28 -10.48 5.91 -7.84
CA PHE A 28 -11.79 5.29 -8.10
C PHE A 28 -12.43 4.74 -6.81
N VAL A 29 -13.70 4.37 -6.90
CA VAL A 29 -14.48 3.64 -5.90
C VAL A 29 -14.91 2.27 -6.43
N CYS A 30 -15.16 1.33 -5.52
CA CYS A 30 -15.54 -0.04 -5.83
C CYS A 30 -16.99 -0.28 -5.43
N CYS A 31 -17.81 -0.71 -6.38
CA CYS A 31 -19.21 -1.05 -6.18
C CYS A 31 -19.38 -2.56 -6.12
N ASN A 32 -19.76 -3.09 -4.97
CA ASN A 32 -20.09 -4.50 -4.78
C ASN A 32 -21.56 -4.73 -5.14
N LYS A 33 -21.81 -5.45 -6.23
CA LYS A 33 -23.17 -5.71 -6.75
C LYS A 33 -23.99 -6.63 -5.84
N LYS A 34 -23.35 -7.53 -5.10
CA LYS A 34 -24.01 -8.48 -4.21
C LYS A 34 -24.49 -7.84 -2.91
N LEU A 35 -23.68 -6.95 -2.35
CA LEU A 35 -24.03 -6.23 -1.11
C LEU A 35 -24.73 -4.90 -1.38
N ASN A 36 -24.82 -4.48 -2.65
CA ASN A 36 -25.27 -3.16 -3.06
C ASN A 36 -24.55 -2.01 -2.31
N LYS A 37 -23.23 -2.15 -2.12
CA LYS A 37 -22.40 -1.17 -1.40
C LYS A 37 -21.35 -0.54 -2.30
N VAL A 38 -21.13 0.76 -2.17
CA VAL A 38 -19.96 1.46 -2.73
C VAL A 38 -18.94 1.72 -1.61
N CYS A 39 -17.68 1.38 -1.88
CA CYS A 39 -16.57 1.48 -0.93
C CYS A 39 -15.33 2.09 -1.58
N ARG A 40 -14.43 2.61 -0.76
CA ARG A 40 -13.06 2.89 -1.22
C ARG A 40 -12.28 1.59 -1.51
N PRO A 41 -11.31 1.61 -2.44
CA PRO A 41 -10.51 0.43 -2.79
C PRO A 41 -9.75 -0.18 -1.61
N ASN A 42 -9.31 0.63 -0.64
CA ASN A 42 -8.59 0.17 0.54
C ASN A 42 -9.50 -0.20 1.74
N CYS A 43 -10.83 -0.14 1.58
CA CYS A 43 -11.76 -0.54 2.63
C CYS A 43 -11.75 -2.05 2.82
N ASP A 44 -11.57 -2.48 4.06
CA ASP A 44 -11.54 -3.89 4.47
C ASP A 44 -12.74 -4.26 5.38
N HIS A 45 -13.77 -3.41 5.45
CA HIS A 45 -14.96 -3.65 6.26
C HIS A 45 -15.83 -4.80 5.72
N TYR A 46 -15.95 -4.87 4.39
CA TYR A 46 -16.64 -5.97 3.71
C TYR A 46 -15.62 -6.88 2.99
N PRO A 47 -15.91 -8.19 2.86
CA PRO A 47 -15.07 -9.09 2.09
C PRO A 47 -14.88 -8.60 0.65
N LYS A 48 -13.67 -8.77 0.11
CA LYS A 48 -13.39 -8.46 -1.29
C LYS A 48 -14.11 -9.43 -2.21
N VAL A 49 -14.72 -8.88 -3.25
CA VAL A 49 -15.40 -9.65 -4.29
C VAL A 49 -14.35 -10.36 -5.15
N THR A 50 -14.46 -11.68 -5.28
CA THR A 50 -13.54 -12.52 -6.08
C THR A 50 -13.96 -12.69 -7.53
N SER A 51 -15.23 -12.46 -7.85
CA SER A 51 -15.73 -12.45 -9.23
C SER A 51 -15.64 -11.04 -9.81
N LYS A 52 -14.98 -10.89 -10.97
CA LYS A 52 -14.88 -9.60 -11.66
C LYS A 52 -16.23 -9.05 -12.10
N GLU A 53 -17.20 -9.93 -12.37
CA GLU A 53 -18.53 -9.54 -12.83
C GLU A 53 -19.38 -8.93 -11.71
N ASP A 54 -19.10 -9.30 -10.46
CA ASP A 54 -19.83 -8.86 -9.26
C ASP A 54 -19.29 -7.53 -8.68
N VAL A 55 -18.29 -6.93 -9.32
CA VAL A 55 -17.71 -5.65 -8.93
C VAL A 55 -17.68 -4.70 -10.12
N SER A 56 -18.01 -3.43 -9.90
CA SER A 56 -17.80 -2.35 -10.87
C SER A 56 -16.98 -1.22 -10.24
N PHE A 57 -16.30 -0.46 -11.09
CA PHE A 57 -15.47 0.67 -10.65
C PHE A 57 -16.02 1.96 -11.24
N LEU A 58 -16.15 2.98 -10.40
CA LEU A 58 -16.58 4.32 -10.78
C LEU A 58 -15.58 5.34 -10.27
N PHE A 59 -15.55 6.54 -10.84
CA PHE A 59 -14.64 7.59 -10.37
C PHE A 59 -15.15 8.31 -9.13
N ASP A 60 -16.47 8.35 -8.93
CA ASP A 60 -17.11 9.15 -7.89
C ASP A 60 -18.13 8.32 -7.09
N ALA A 61 -18.10 8.45 -5.76
CA ALA A 61 -19.01 7.76 -4.85
C ALA A 61 -20.45 8.25 -4.96
N ASN A 62 -20.67 9.53 -5.23
CA ASN A 62 -21.99 10.13 -5.42
C ASN A 62 -22.63 9.61 -6.70
N GLN A 63 -21.84 9.44 -7.77
CA GLN A 63 -22.32 8.79 -8.99
C GLN A 63 -22.78 7.35 -8.71
N ALA A 64 -22.02 6.59 -7.91
CA ALA A 64 -22.43 5.25 -7.51
C ALA A 64 -23.76 5.27 -6.73
N ALA A 65 -23.92 6.24 -5.82
CA ALA A 65 -25.14 6.43 -5.06
C ALA A 65 -26.36 6.73 -5.95
N SER A 66 -26.20 7.59 -6.96
CA SER A 66 -27.26 7.89 -7.93
C SER A 66 -27.70 6.67 -8.76
N ILE A 67 -26.82 5.68 -8.93
CA ILE A 67 -27.11 4.43 -9.66
C ILE A 67 -27.71 3.36 -8.72
N GLY A 68 -27.85 3.65 -7.42
CA GLY A 68 -28.54 2.79 -6.45
C GLY A 68 -27.64 2.05 -5.47
N PHE A 69 -26.31 2.27 -5.49
CA PHE A 69 -25.41 1.70 -4.49
C PHE A 69 -25.45 2.50 -3.18
N GLU A 70 -25.47 1.83 -2.04
CA GLU A 70 -25.41 2.51 -0.75
C GLU A 70 -23.96 2.79 -0.33
N PRO A 71 -23.61 4.04 0.04
CA PRO A 71 -22.29 4.37 0.58
C PRO A 71 -21.97 3.56 1.83
N CYS A 72 -20.75 3.05 1.90
CA CYS A 72 -20.27 2.34 3.08
C CYS A 72 -20.04 3.32 4.25
N GLU A 73 -20.72 3.09 5.36
CA GLU A 73 -20.62 3.89 6.59
C GLU A 73 -19.22 3.84 7.24
N HIS A 74 -18.45 2.77 6.99
CA HIS A 74 -17.13 2.60 7.59
C HIS A 74 -16.03 3.41 6.89
N CYS A 75 -16.00 3.36 5.55
CA CYS A 75 -14.97 4.08 4.78
C CYS A 75 -15.45 5.44 4.27
N ASP A 76 -16.74 5.74 4.45
CA ASP A 76 -17.42 6.98 4.08
C ASP A 76 -16.91 7.55 2.75
N PRO A 77 -17.15 6.83 1.62
CA PRO A 77 -16.52 7.15 0.34
C PRO A 77 -16.97 8.48 -0.25
N CYS A 78 -18.11 9.03 0.21
CA CYS A 78 -18.64 10.32 -0.21
C CYS A 78 -17.98 11.51 0.52
N ASN A 79 -17.34 11.28 1.66
CA ASN A 79 -16.75 12.33 2.47
C ASN A 79 -15.27 12.55 2.09
N PRO A 80 -14.89 13.73 1.56
CA PRO A 80 -13.50 13.99 1.19
C PRO A 80 -12.57 14.08 2.41
N ASN A 81 -13.08 14.47 3.59
CA ASN A 81 -12.26 14.62 4.79
C ASN A 81 -11.78 13.29 5.37
N SER A 82 -12.42 12.17 5.01
CA SER A 82 -11.96 10.84 5.42
C SER A 82 -10.84 10.30 4.51
N GLN A 83 -10.40 11.06 3.50
CA GLN A 83 -9.38 10.64 2.54
C GLN A 83 -7.97 10.67 3.15
N LEU A 84 -7.13 9.72 2.72
CA LEU A 84 -5.71 9.70 3.05
C LEU A 84 -4.98 10.88 2.39
N ASP A 85 -4.02 11.49 3.09
CA ASP A 85 -3.08 12.44 2.49
C ASP A 85 -2.06 11.69 1.61
N LEU A 86 -2.48 11.37 0.38
CA LEU A 86 -1.64 10.66 -0.59
C LEU A 86 -0.33 11.40 -0.91
N PRO A 87 -0.32 12.73 -1.11
CA PRO A 87 0.93 13.48 -1.26
C PRO A 87 1.93 13.24 -0.14
N LEU A 88 1.49 13.35 1.12
CA LEU A 88 2.36 13.12 2.29
C LEU A 88 2.85 11.66 2.34
N ILE A 89 1.95 10.70 2.10
CA ILE A 89 2.32 9.28 2.08
C ILE A 89 3.34 8.99 0.97
N LYS A 90 3.16 9.57 -0.21
CA LYS A 90 4.07 9.40 -1.34
C LYS A 90 5.47 9.95 -1.01
N ILE A 91 5.54 11.19 -0.54
CA ILE A 91 6.81 11.83 -0.15
C ILE A 91 7.49 11.05 0.98
N THR A 92 6.73 10.55 1.94
CA THR A 92 7.23 9.70 3.04
C THR A 92 7.93 8.45 2.49
N ILE A 93 7.26 7.72 1.60
CA ILE A 93 7.80 6.50 1.00
C ILE A 93 9.05 6.84 0.20
N GLU A 94 9.01 7.85 -0.66
CA GLU A 94 10.13 8.28 -1.49
C GLU A 94 11.35 8.66 -0.63
N SER A 95 11.14 9.43 0.45
CA SER A 95 12.22 9.84 1.35
C SER A 95 12.86 8.66 2.09
N ILE A 96 12.06 7.71 2.58
CA ILE A 96 12.58 6.55 3.32
C ILE A 96 13.26 5.58 2.36
N ASN A 97 12.64 5.33 1.22
CA ASN A 97 13.20 4.51 0.17
C ASN A 97 14.56 5.05 -0.29
N TYR A 98 14.67 6.36 -0.49
CA TYR A 98 15.94 7.01 -0.78
C TYR A 98 16.96 6.84 0.36
N SER A 99 16.57 7.05 1.62
CA SER A 99 17.50 7.00 2.76
C SER A 99 18.07 5.60 3.03
N ILE A 100 17.28 4.55 2.80
CA ILE A 100 17.70 3.15 2.93
C ILE A 100 18.33 2.61 1.64
N GLY A 101 18.47 3.49 0.66
CA GLY A 101 18.88 3.17 -0.68
C GLY A 101 17.78 2.55 -1.52
N PHE A 102 16.77 1.83 -1.02
CA PHE A 102 15.74 1.18 -1.85
C PHE A 102 15.15 2.10 -2.96
N THR A 103 15.65 2.02 -4.21
CA THR A 103 15.20 2.87 -5.33
C THR A 103 14.46 2.04 -6.38
N ASN A 104 13.55 2.69 -7.10
CA ASN A 104 12.81 2.10 -8.22
C ASN A 104 13.65 2.01 -9.51
N ASP A 105 14.96 2.35 -9.47
CA ASP A 105 15.81 2.16 -10.64
C ASP A 105 16.12 0.67 -10.78
N ALA A 106 15.49 0.02 -11.76
CA ALA A 106 15.74 -1.37 -12.12
C ALA A 106 17.25 -1.62 -12.37
N ASN A 107 18.02 -0.61 -12.81
CA ASN A 107 19.46 -0.71 -12.96
C ASN A 107 20.20 -0.71 -11.60
N GLU A 108 19.67 -0.05 -10.57
CA GLU A 108 20.25 -0.03 -9.23
C GLU A 108 19.88 -1.27 -8.40
N LEU A 109 18.65 -1.78 -8.55
CA LEU A 109 18.23 -3.08 -7.99
C LEU A 109 19.05 -4.24 -8.57
N LYS A 110 19.33 -4.21 -9.90
CA LYS A 110 20.29 -5.12 -10.53
C LYS A 110 21.68 -5.00 -9.90
N ARG A 111 22.20 -3.79 -9.69
CA ARG A 111 23.52 -3.56 -9.05
C ARG A 111 23.61 -4.12 -7.63
N ARG A 112 22.53 -4.06 -6.83
CA ARG A 112 22.49 -4.54 -5.44
C ARG A 112 22.32 -6.04 -5.29
N ALA A 113 21.68 -6.70 -6.26
CA ALA A 113 21.63 -8.16 -6.32
C ALA A 113 23.03 -8.80 -6.46
N PHE A 114 24.06 -8.01 -6.79
CA PHE A 114 25.46 -8.44 -6.88
C PHE A 114 26.32 -8.15 -5.63
N SER A 115 25.77 -7.60 -4.55
CA SER A 115 26.55 -7.29 -3.35
C SER A 115 26.18 -8.16 -2.13
N VAL A 116 26.69 -9.39 -2.10
CA VAL A 116 27.11 -10.13 -0.88
C VAL A 116 28.46 -10.82 -1.23
N PRO A 117 29.46 -10.91 -0.33
CA PRO A 117 30.87 -10.96 -0.72
C PRO A 117 31.39 -12.37 -0.99
N SER A 118 32.18 -12.56 -2.07
CA SER A 118 33.50 -13.21 -2.00
C SER A 118 34.26 -13.26 -3.35
N ILE A 119 35.56 -12.95 -3.23
CA ILE A 119 36.75 -13.43 -3.96
C ILE A 119 36.64 -13.66 -5.49
N ASN A 120 37.26 -12.71 -6.21
CA ASN A 120 37.97 -12.79 -7.49
C ASN A 120 37.74 -14.03 -8.39
N THR A 121 37.23 -13.82 -9.62
CA THR A 121 38.02 -13.88 -10.86
C THR A 121 37.20 -13.42 -12.07
N ASN A 122 37.77 -12.44 -12.79
CA ASN A 122 37.72 -12.17 -14.24
C ASN A 122 36.39 -12.20 -15.01
N ASN A 123 36.13 -11.03 -15.62
CA ASN A 123 35.47 -10.79 -16.91
C ASN A 123 34.15 -11.49 -17.22
N GLY A 124 33.07 -10.70 -17.18
CA GLY A 124 31.86 -10.98 -17.93
C GLY A 124 30.80 -9.91 -17.70
N HIS A 125 30.42 -9.18 -18.75
CA HIS A 125 29.28 -8.28 -18.76
C HIS A 125 28.00 -9.15 -18.72
N TYR A 126 27.44 -9.39 -17.54
CA TYR A 126 26.19 -10.13 -17.38
C TYR A 126 25.04 -9.15 -17.11
N ASP A 127 24.33 -8.75 -18.17
CA ASP A 127 23.01 -8.12 -18.02
C ASP A 127 22.00 -9.19 -17.58
N ARG A 128 21.90 -9.41 -16.27
CA ARG A 128 20.96 -10.37 -15.69
C ARG A 128 19.58 -9.71 -15.61
N GLN A 129 18.70 -10.07 -16.53
CA GLN A 129 17.27 -9.76 -16.40
C GLN A 129 16.74 -10.36 -15.09
N LEU A 130 15.97 -9.58 -14.31
CA LEU A 130 15.31 -10.05 -13.09
C LEU A 130 14.40 -11.22 -13.43
N THR A 131 14.39 -12.25 -12.57
CA THR A 131 13.42 -13.33 -12.71
C THR A 131 12.01 -12.79 -12.46
N ARG A 132 11.00 -13.43 -13.06
CA ARG A 132 9.58 -13.08 -12.83
C ARG A 132 9.25 -13.01 -11.33
N ASN A 133 9.77 -13.94 -10.53
CA ASN A 133 9.53 -13.99 -9.09
C ASN A 133 10.17 -12.83 -8.33
N GLU A 134 11.36 -12.37 -8.74
CA GLU A 134 12.00 -11.20 -8.13
C GLU A 134 11.22 -9.92 -8.44
N SER A 135 10.73 -9.76 -9.69
CA SER A 135 9.90 -8.60 -10.05
C SER A 135 8.57 -8.56 -9.27
N GLU A 136 7.94 -9.72 -9.04
CA GLU A 136 6.70 -9.80 -8.26
C GLU A 136 6.96 -9.50 -6.78
N HIS A 137 8.06 -10.01 -6.21
CA HIS A 137 8.46 -9.68 -4.84
C HIS A 137 8.69 -8.17 -4.64
N ILE A 138 9.33 -7.50 -5.61
CA ILE A 138 9.54 -6.05 -5.56
C ILE A 138 8.19 -5.32 -5.54
N LYS A 139 7.27 -5.63 -6.44
CA LYS A 139 5.92 -5.03 -6.47
C LYS A 139 5.15 -5.24 -5.16
N LEU A 140 5.23 -6.44 -4.58
CA LEU A 140 4.57 -6.75 -3.31
C LEU A 140 5.17 -5.97 -2.13
N VAL A 141 6.48 -5.69 -2.17
CA VAL A 141 7.16 -4.84 -1.18
C VAL A 141 6.81 -3.38 -1.37
N GLU A 142 6.77 -2.87 -2.60
CA GLU A 142 6.29 -1.50 -2.89
C GLU A 142 4.87 -1.27 -2.36
N LEU A 143 3.97 -2.22 -2.64
CA LEU A 143 2.61 -2.20 -2.11
C LEU A 143 2.61 -2.22 -0.57
N ALA A 144 3.46 -3.03 0.06
CA ALA A 144 3.58 -3.07 1.51
C ALA A 144 4.07 -1.73 2.08
N CYS A 145 5.02 -1.06 1.44
CA CYS A 145 5.46 0.28 1.84
C CYS A 145 4.29 1.29 1.83
N ARG A 146 3.41 1.24 0.82
CA ARG A 146 2.19 2.06 0.76
C ARG A 146 1.27 1.80 1.95
N HIS A 147 1.01 0.53 2.26
CA HIS A 147 0.19 0.15 3.42
C HIS A 147 0.78 0.60 4.75
N ILE A 148 2.10 0.41 4.93
CA ILE A 148 2.79 0.84 6.15
C ILE A 148 2.68 2.36 6.34
N ALA A 149 3.01 3.13 5.30
CA ALA A 149 2.99 4.59 5.36
C ALA A 149 1.56 5.14 5.54
N ALA A 150 0.56 4.56 4.87
CA ALA A 150 -0.84 4.91 5.07
C ALA A 150 -1.32 4.65 6.51
N ALA A 151 -0.92 3.51 7.11
CA ALA A 151 -1.24 3.21 8.50
C ALA A 151 -0.57 4.19 9.47
N ALA A 152 0.68 4.55 9.22
CA ALA A 152 1.39 5.55 10.01
C ALA A 152 0.67 6.91 9.96
N ALA A 153 0.25 7.37 8.78
CA ALA A 153 -0.52 8.60 8.61
C ALA A 153 -1.84 8.58 9.41
N LEU A 154 -2.64 7.52 9.25
CA LEU A 154 -3.91 7.37 9.98
C LEU A 154 -3.71 7.34 11.50
N SER A 155 -2.60 6.77 11.98
CA SER A 155 -2.31 6.71 13.41
C SER A 155 -2.01 8.08 14.02
N ILE A 156 -1.50 9.02 13.23
CA ILE A 156 -1.19 10.39 13.67
C ILE A 156 -2.48 11.22 13.68
N SER A 157 -3.30 11.16 12.62
CA SER A 157 -4.60 11.85 12.57
C SER A 157 -5.54 11.45 13.71
N LYS A 158 -5.52 10.17 14.13
CA LYS A 158 -6.32 9.71 15.28
C LYS A 158 -5.78 10.19 16.63
N GLN A 159 -4.46 10.40 16.76
CA GLN A 159 -3.88 10.91 18.01
C GLN A 159 -4.31 12.35 18.32
N SER A 160 -4.56 13.17 17.30
CA SER A 160 -5.10 14.52 17.49
C SER A 160 -6.56 14.52 17.99
N GLU A 161 -7.36 13.52 17.60
CA GLU A 161 -8.79 13.42 17.97
C GLU A 161 -9.02 12.76 19.35
N GLU A 162 -8.20 11.77 19.73
CA GLU A 162 -8.37 10.95 20.94
C GLU A 162 -7.92 11.62 22.26
N SER A 163 -7.45 12.88 22.24
CA SER A 163 -7.13 13.60 23.48
C SER A 163 -8.36 13.93 24.35
N ALA A 164 -9.57 13.51 23.93
CA ALA A 164 -10.84 13.77 24.63
C ALA A 164 -11.58 12.57 25.24
N GLN A 165 -11.25 11.28 24.98
CA GLN A 165 -11.99 10.16 25.59
C GLN A 165 -11.17 8.87 25.73
N GLY A 166 -11.07 8.37 26.97
CA GLY A 166 -10.30 7.17 27.33
C GLY A 166 -11.01 5.85 26.99
N GLY A 167 -10.30 4.92 26.34
CA GLY A 167 -10.75 3.54 26.19
C GLY A 167 -9.88 2.65 25.29
N LYS A 168 -9.45 1.49 25.84
CA LYS A 168 -8.78 0.31 25.26
C LYS A 168 -7.27 0.39 24.93
N LYS A 169 -6.54 -0.63 25.39
CA LYS A 169 -5.06 -0.76 25.39
C LYS A 169 -4.46 -0.53 24.00
N LYS A 170 -3.81 0.62 23.82
CA LYS A 170 -3.03 1.02 22.64
C LYS A 170 -1.96 -0.03 22.31
N ARG A 171 -2.00 -0.62 21.11
CA ARG A 171 -0.83 -1.30 20.54
C ARG A 171 0.19 -0.20 20.25
N ARG A 172 1.30 -0.18 20.99
CA ARG A 172 2.39 0.78 20.78
C ARG A 172 2.84 0.68 19.33
N GLY A 173 2.61 1.73 18.53
CA GLY A 173 3.26 1.89 17.23
C GLY A 173 2.39 2.23 16.02
N GLY A 174 1.05 2.31 16.09
CA GLY A 174 0.26 2.79 14.92
C GLY A 174 0.38 1.96 13.62
N VAL A 175 1.13 0.86 13.64
CA VAL A 175 1.40 -0.01 12.51
C VAL A 175 0.30 -1.07 12.44
N LEU A 176 -0.28 -1.26 11.25
CA LEU A 176 -1.07 -2.45 10.89
C LEU A 176 -0.42 -3.70 11.50
N GLY A 177 -1.23 -4.63 12.03
CA GLY A 177 -0.65 -5.85 12.58
C GLY A 177 0.23 -6.52 11.51
N PHE A 178 1.45 -6.94 11.86
CA PHE A 178 2.36 -7.58 10.89
C PHE A 178 1.71 -8.69 10.05
N LYS A 179 0.80 -9.48 10.65
CA LYS A 179 -0.01 -10.49 9.96
C LYS A 179 -0.96 -9.90 8.91
N GLU A 180 -1.59 -8.78 9.24
CA GLU A 180 -2.51 -8.07 8.36
C GLU A 180 -1.77 -7.49 7.15
N LEU A 181 -0.60 -6.89 7.37
CA LEU A 181 0.24 -6.39 6.29
C LEU A 181 0.70 -7.52 5.35
N ALA A 182 1.10 -8.66 5.90
CA ALA A 182 1.44 -9.84 5.11
C ALA A 182 0.24 -10.36 4.28
N SER A 183 -0.96 -10.41 4.88
CA SER A 183 -2.20 -10.76 4.18
C SER A 183 -2.52 -9.79 3.05
N LYS A 184 -2.33 -8.48 3.24
CA LYS A 184 -2.53 -7.46 2.19
C LYS A 184 -1.57 -7.64 1.01
N SER A 185 -0.36 -8.12 1.25
CA SER A 185 0.58 -8.54 0.20
C SER A 185 0.37 -9.97 -0.30
N LYS A 186 -0.68 -10.69 0.15
CA LYS A 186 -0.97 -12.10 -0.21
C LYS A 186 0.20 -13.06 0.05
N LEU A 187 1.00 -12.78 1.08
CA LEU A 187 2.14 -13.61 1.49
C LEU A 187 1.92 -14.18 2.89
N SER A 188 2.51 -15.34 3.17
CA SER A 188 2.60 -15.82 4.55
C SER A 188 3.43 -14.84 5.39
N PRO A 189 3.15 -14.67 6.69
CA PRO A 189 3.87 -13.70 7.51
C PRO A 189 5.39 -13.87 7.46
N TRP A 190 5.88 -15.10 7.55
CA TRP A 190 7.31 -15.37 7.52
C TRP A 190 7.96 -15.10 6.16
N HIS A 191 7.29 -15.47 5.06
CA HIS A 191 7.78 -15.16 3.70
C HIS A 191 7.79 -13.65 3.45
N PHE A 192 6.73 -12.96 3.85
CA PHE A 192 6.63 -11.51 3.78
C PHE A 192 7.81 -10.82 4.49
N HIS A 193 8.11 -11.21 5.73
CA HIS A 193 9.23 -10.61 6.47
C HIS A 193 10.58 -10.83 5.77
N ARG A 194 10.82 -12.04 5.27
CA ARG A 194 12.06 -12.37 4.56
C ARG A 194 12.19 -11.54 3.28
N VAL A 195 11.14 -11.52 2.46
CA VAL A 195 11.14 -10.79 1.19
C VAL A 195 11.30 -9.29 1.45
N PHE A 196 10.54 -8.74 2.39
CA PHE A 196 10.61 -7.32 2.73
C PHE A 196 12.01 -6.92 3.19
N LYS A 197 12.64 -7.71 4.08
CA LYS A 197 14.02 -7.45 4.52
C LYS A 197 15.04 -7.63 3.40
N SER A 198 14.84 -8.61 2.53
CA SER A 198 15.72 -8.85 1.38
C SER A 198 15.69 -7.70 0.38
N VAL A 199 14.52 -7.08 0.19
CA VAL A 199 14.32 -6.02 -0.81
C VAL A 199 14.66 -4.64 -0.24
N THR A 200 14.22 -4.33 0.98
CA THR A 200 14.37 -2.99 1.59
C THR A 200 15.59 -2.85 2.49
N GLY A 201 16.21 -3.96 2.91
CA GLY A 201 17.24 -3.97 3.96
C GLY A 201 16.69 -3.79 5.39
N LEU A 202 15.42 -3.44 5.56
CA LEU A 202 14.80 -3.20 6.85
C LEU A 202 13.73 -4.24 7.20
N THR A 203 13.40 -4.35 8.49
CA THR A 203 12.18 -5.05 8.88
C THR A 203 10.96 -4.18 8.60
N PRO A 204 9.77 -4.76 8.31
CA PRO A 204 8.53 -3.98 8.12
C PRO A 204 8.24 -3.03 9.29
N LYS A 205 8.57 -3.47 10.53
CA LYS A 205 8.43 -2.64 11.73
C LYS A 205 9.36 -1.42 11.69
N SER A 206 10.65 -1.64 11.44
CA SER A 206 11.64 -0.55 11.38
C SER A 206 11.30 0.45 10.27
N TYR A 207 10.79 -0.03 9.13
CA TYR A 207 10.29 0.84 8.06
C TYR A 207 9.10 1.68 8.55
N GLY A 208 8.12 1.06 9.22
CA GLY A 208 6.97 1.77 9.81
C GLY A 208 7.34 2.79 10.88
N ASP A 209 8.33 2.49 11.72
CA ASP A 209 8.85 3.45 12.71
C ASP A 209 9.46 4.68 12.02
N GLN A 210 10.10 4.52 10.85
CA GLN A 210 10.59 5.64 10.04
C GLN A 210 9.46 6.42 9.38
N CYS A 211 8.45 5.74 8.82
CA CYS A 211 7.26 6.40 8.26
C CYS A 211 6.58 7.27 9.30
N TRP A 212 6.37 6.72 10.51
CA TRP A 212 5.71 7.44 11.59
C TRP A 212 6.51 8.67 12.03
N LYS A 213 7.84 8.57 12.16
CA LYS A 213 8.70 9.71 12.50
C LYS A 213 8.62 10.79 11.41
N PHE A 214 8.78 10.41 10.16
CA PHE A 214 8.74 11.33 9.03
C PHE A 214 7.42 12.11 8.99
N ILE A 215 6.29 11.40 9.08
CA ILE A 215 4.95 12.00 9.02
C ILE A 215 4.67 12.85 10.26
N LYS A 216 5.24 12.53 11.42
CA LYS A 216 5.05 13.36 12.62
C LYS A 216 5.74 14.71 12.50
N ASP A 217 6.86 14.76 11.78
CA ASP A 217 7.68 15.97 11.63
C ASP A 217 7.20 16.88 10.47
N HIS A 218 6.17 16.47 9.71
CA HIS A 218 5.60 17.17 8.54
C HIS A 218 4.09 17.33 8.67
#